data_AF-A0A0F9REJ8-F1
#
_entry.id   AF-A0A0F9REJ8-F1
#
_cell.length_a   1.000
_cell.length_b   1.000
_cell.length_c   1.000
_cell.angle_alpha   90.00
_cell.angle_beta   90.00
_cell.angle_gamma   90.00
#
_symmetry.space_group_name_H-M   'P 1'
#
loop_
_entity.id
_entity.type
_entity.pdbx_description
1 polymer ?
#
loop_
_entity_poly.entity_id
_entity_poly.type
_entity_poly.pdbx_seq_one_letter_code
_entity_poly.pdbx_strand_id
1 'polypeptide(L)'
;MDTLARDTEPVMLKNGDEAPRMLVQTTMYCLRRLLDEAPLAFYELVSICGDREHEFFSDVLREELETRGLIEPDGQPHSAIRSILLSALEGEGMSLALGSPYEEPGEDE
;
A
#
# COMPACT_ATOMS: atom_id res chain seq x y z
N MET A 1 -4.45 -17.85 -24.59
CA MET A 1 -4.41 -16.43 -24.23
C MET A 1 -3.36 -16.29 -23.16
N ASP A 2 -2.43 -15.37 -23.41
CA ASP A 2 -1.11 -15.26 -22.77
C ASP A 2 -1.23 -14.78 -21.31
N THR A 3 -0.67 -15.53 -20.36
CA THR A 3 -0.73 -15.22 -18.92
C THR A 3 -0.15 -13.83 -18.63
N LEU A 4 0.85 -13.41 -19.41
CA LEU A 4 1.51 -12.11 -19.32
C LEU A 4 0.55 -10.93 -19.59
N ALA A 5 -0.49 -11.12 -20.43
CA ALA A 5 -1.46 -10.08 -20.73
C ALA A 5 -2.43 -9.83 -19.55
N ARG A 6 -2.83 -10.88 -18.83
CA ARG A 6 -3.72 -10.75 -17.66
C ARG A 6 -3.06 -10.09 -16.45
N ASP A 7 -1.76 -10.25 -16.30
CA ASP A 7 -1.02 -9.68 -15.15
C ASP A 7 -0.73 -8.18 -15.32
N THR A 8 -0.87 -7.67 -16.55
CA THR A 8 -0.69 -6.24 -16.89
C THR A 8 -2.01 -5.48 -17.01
N GLU A 9 -3.15 -6.17 -17.01
CA GLU A 9 -4.46 -5.53 -16.99
C GLU A 9 -4.60 -4.65 -15.73
N PRO A 10 -5.00 -3.37 -15.87
CA PRO A 10 -5.23 -2.51 -14.74
C PRO A 10 -6.44 -2.99 -13.94
N VAL A 11 -6.39 -2.74 -12.64
CA VAL A 11 -7.46 -2.99 -11.68
C VAL A 11 -7.84 -1.67 -11.03
N MET A 12 -9.15 -1.48 -10.85
CA MET A 12 -9.70 -0.32 -10.16
C MET A 12 -9.55 -0.51 -8.65
N LEU A 13 -8.94 0.45 -7.99
CA LEU A 13 -8.80 0.51 -6.54
C LEU A 13 -10.05 1.15 -5.91
N LYS A 14 -10.28 0.95 -4.60
CA LYS A 14 -11.42 1.53 -3.88
C LYS A 14 -11.50 3.06 -3.94
N ASN A 15 -10.38 3.74 -4.19
CA ASN A 15 -10.35 5.20 -4.34
C ASN A 15 -10.59 5.68 -5.79
N GLY A 16 -10.85 4.76 -6.74
CA GLY A 16 -11.07 5.07 -8.15
C GLY A 16 -9.82 5.20 -9.01
N ASP A 17 -8.61 5.00 -8.44
CA ASP A 17 -7.38 4.95 -9.21
C ASP A 17 -7.22 3.58 -9.91
N GLU A 18 -6.52 3.58 -11.04
CA GLU A 18 -6.11 2.35 -11.72
C GLU A 18 -4.64 2.03 -11.44
N ALA A 19 -4.35 0.76 -11.17
CA ALA A 19 -2.99 0.25 -11.05
C ALA A 19 -2.85 -1.09 -11.78
N PRO A 20 -1.67 -1.42 -12.36
CA PRO A 20 -1.43 -2.75 -12.93
C PRO A 20 -1.63 -3.85 -11.87
N ARG A 21 -2.35 -4.92 -12.21
CA ARG A 21 -2.64 -6.04 -11.28
C ARG A 21 -1.38 -6.57 -10.58
N MET A 22 -0.30 -6.78 -11.33
CA MET A 22 0.96 -7.28 -10.78
C MET A 22 1.59 -6.30 -9.77
N LEU A 23 1.45 -4.99 -9.98
CA LEU A 23 1.92 -3.98 -9.03
C LEU A 23 1.12 -4.07 -7.73
N VAL A 24 -0.21 -4.15 -7.82
CA VAL A 24 -1.06 -4.28 -6.64
C VAL A 24 -0.74 -5.54 -5.85
N GLN A 25 -0.61 -6.69 -6.50
CA GLN A 25 -0.24 -7.95 -5.83
C GLN A 25 1.11 -7.87 -5.12
N THR A 26 2.11 -7.31 -5.79
CA THR A 26 3.46 -7.17 -5.21
C THR A 26 3.45 -6.20 -4.03
N THR A 27 2.79 -5.05 -4.18
CA THR A 27 2.63 -4.07 -3.09
C THR A 27 1.91 -4.70 -1.90
N MET A 28 0.78 -5.38 -2.11
CA MET A 28 0.03 -6.04 -1.02
C MET A 28 0.86 -7.11 -0.30
N TYR A 29 1.67 -7.88 -1.04
CA TYR A 29 2.59 -8.83 -0.44
C TYR A 29 3.65 -8.13 0.43
N CYS A 30 4.27 -7.06 -0.07
CA CYS A 30 5.23 -6.26 0.70
C CYS A 30 4.59 -5.64 1.94
N LEU A 31 3.38 -5.10 1.83
CA LEU A 31 2.64 -4.50 2.94
C LEU A 31 2.31 -5.53 4.03
N ARG A 32 1.87 -6.73 3.65
CA ARG A 32 1.60 -7.82 4.62
C ARG A 32 2.87 -8.21 5.36
N ARG A 33 4.00 -8.38 4.65
CA ARG A 33 5.28 -8.68 5.27
C ARG A 33 5.78 -7.55 6.17
N LEU A 34 5.60 -6.29 5.77
CA LEU A 34 5.97 -5.15 6.59
C LEU A 34 5.18 -5.13 7.91
N LEU A 35 3.87 -5.37 7.85
CA LEU A 35 3.02 -5.45 9.04
C LEU A 35 3.46 -6.58 9.98
N ASP A 36 3.83 -7.74 9.44
CA ASP A 36 4.25 -8.91 10.23
C ASP A 36 5.66 -8.77 10.83
N GLU A 37 6.62 -8.23 10.06
CA GLU A 37 8.05 -8.18 10.42
C GLU A 37 8.45 -6.90 11.15
N ALA A 38 7.85 -5.77 10.77
CA ALA A 38 8.23 -4.43 11.22
C ALA A 38 6.98 -3.55 11.40
N PRO A 39 6.10 -3.88 12.36
CA PRO A 39 4.81 -3.20 12.51
C PRO A 39 4.94 -1.69 12.75
N LEU A 40 6.00 -1.23 13.44
CA LEU A 40 6.25 0.20 13.60
C LEU A 40 6.53 0.91 12.27
N ALA A 41 7.28 0.28 11.36
CA ALA A 41 7.52 0.81 10.02
C ALA A 41 6.23 0.79 9.19
N PHE A 42 5.38 -0.22 9.37
CA PHE A 42 4.05 -0.23 8.75
C PHE A 42 3.21 0.97 9.20
N TYR A 43 3.12 1.25 10.50
CA TYR A 43 2.38 2.41 11.01
C TYR A 43 2.99 3.75 10.56
N GLU A 44 4.31 3.84 10.48
CA GLU A 44 5.00 5.00 9.90
C GLU A 44 4.57 5.22 8.44
N LEU A 45 4.57 4.15 7.62
CA LEU A 45 4.14 4.21 6.23
C LEU A 45 2.67 4.63 6.08
N VAL A 46 1.78 4.12 6.94
CA VAL A 46 0.37 4.54 7.00
C VAL A 46 0.26 6.03 7.29
N SER A 47 1.06 6.52 8.25
CA SER A 47 1.03 7.92 8.68
C SER A 47 1.44 8.86 7.54
N ILE A 48 2.59 8.62 6.88
CA ILE A 48 3.03 9.43 5.73
C ILE A 48 2.12 9.32 4.49
N CYS A 49 1.41 8.20 4.34
CA CYS A 49 0.44 8.06 3.25
C CYS A 49 -0.84 8.86 3.53
N GLY A 50 -1.30 8.89 4.77
CA GLY A 50 -2.46 9.65 5.20
C GLY A 50 -2.21 11.16 5.24
N ASP A 51 -1.02 11.57 5.66
CA ASP A 51 -0.62 12.96 5.83
C ASP A 51 0.74 13.23 5.18
N ARG A 52 0.76 14.12 4.17
CA ARG A 52 1.98 14.45 3.43
C ARG A 52 2.94 15.36 4.21
N GLU A 53 2.47 15.98 5.29
CA GLU A 53 3.27 16.80 6.19
C GLU A 53 3.78 16.01 7.40
N HIS A 54 3.49 14.71 7.47
CA HIS A 54 3.96 13.85 8.56
C HIS A 54 5.50 13.80 8.61
N GLU A 55 6.05 14.15 9.77
CA GLU A 55 7.47 13.96 10.07
C GLU A 55 7.71 12.55 10.58
N PHE A 56 8.76 11.90 10.06
CA PHE A 56 9.11 10.55 10.50
C PHE A 56 9.34 10.48 12.00
N PHE A 57 8.80 9.45 12.67
CA PHE A 57 9.06 9.27 14.11
C PHE A 57 10.54 9.00 14.41
N SER A 58 11.26 8.40 13.46
CA SER A 58 12.72 8.24 13.53
C SER A 58 13.35 7.99 12.16
N ASP A 59 14.64 8.34 12.03
CA ASP A 59 15.43 8.04 10.83
C ASP A 59 15.54 6.54 10.53
N VAL A 60 15.55 5.70 11.58
CA VAL A 60 15.61 4.24 11.42
C VAL A 60 14.40 3.69 10.69
N LEU A 61 13.20 4.20 11.00
CA LEU A 61 11.97 3.79 10.31
C LEU A 61 11.94 4.31 8.87
N ARG A 62 12.43 5.53 8.63
CA ARG A 62 12.62 6.07 7.28
C ARG A 62 13.56 5.17 6.46
N GLU A 63 14.74 4.84 6.99
CA GLU A 63 15.72 3.98 6.31
C GLU A 63 15.18 2.58 6.01
N GLU A 64 14.40 2.00 6.93
CA GLU A 64 13.76 0.69 6.73
C GLU A 64 12.76 0.73 5.57
N LEU A 65 11.94 1.78 5.49
CA LEU A 65 10.97 1.97 4.40
C LEU A 65 11.66 2.25 3.04
N GLU A 66 12.73 3.04 3.06
CA GLU A 66 13.54 3.36 1.88
C GLU A 66 14.23 2.10 1.33
N THR A 67 14.83 1.29 2.22
CA THR A 67 15.51 0.03 1.85
C THR A 67 14.56 -0.99 1.22
N ARG A 68 13.28 -0.97 1.63
CA ARG A 68 12.23 -1.82 1.07
C ARG A 68 11.62 -1.26 -0.23
N GLY A 69 12.03 -0.07 -0.65
CA GLY A 69 11.50 0.61 -1.84
C GLY A 69 10.06 1.08 -1.69
N LEU A 70 9.62 1.36 -0.45
CA LEU A 70 8.25 1.81 -0.17
C LEU A 70 8.11 3.34 -0.21
N ILE A 71 9.23 4.04 -0.07
CA ILE A 71 9.36 5.49 -0.19
C ILE A 71 10.53 5.85 -1.09
N GLU A 72 10.47 7.05 -1.65
CA GLU A 72 11.57 7.68 -2.39
C GLU A 72 12.63 8.23 -1.43
N PRO A 73 13.86 8.53 -1.91
CA PRO A 73 14.92 9.10 -1.09
C PRO A 73 14.57 10.46 -0.47
N ASP A 74 13.51 11.13 -0.94
CA ASP A 74 13.01 12.37 -0.33
C ASP A 74 12.05 12.12 0.86
N GLY A 75 11.78 10.85 1.18
CA GLY A 75 10.88 10.45 2.27
C GLY A 75 9.42 10.26 1.85
N GLN A 76 9.07 10.53 0.60
CA GLN A 76 7.67 10.44 0.14
C GLN A 76 7.33 9.05 -0.39
N PRO A 77 6.14 8.51 -0.10
CA PRO A 77 5.70 7.26 -0.70
C PRO A 77 5.47 7.41 -2.20
N HIS A 78 5.80 6.38 -2.97
CA HIS A 78 5.42 6.31 -4.37
C HIS A 78 3.88 6.41 -4.50
N SER A 79 3.39 7.16 -5.48
CA SER A 79 1.94 7.43 -5.64
C SER A 79 1.09 6.15 -5.72
N ALA A 80 1.57 5.14 -6.44
CA ALA A 80 0.90 3.85 -6.53
C ALA A 80 0.86 3.12 -5.19
N ILE A 81 1.96 3.10 -4.43
CA ILE A 81 2.01 2.47 -3.09
C ILE A 81 1.03 3.16 -2.15
N ARG A 82 1.01 4.49 -2.15
CA ARG A 82 0.06 5.30 -1.36
C ARG A 82 -1.39 4.94 -1.72
N SER A 83 -1.70 4.92 -3.01
CA SER A 83 -3.05 4.63 -3.52
C SER A 83 -3.53 3.22 -3.14
N ILE A 84 -2.66 2.22 -3.32
CA ILE A 84 -2.92 0.82 -2.96
C ILE A 84 -3.09 0.67 -1.45
N LEU A 85 -2.17 1.22 -0.65
CA LEU A 85 -2.21 1.12 0.81
C LEU A 85 -3.51 1.73 1.35
N LEU A 86 -3.81 2.98 1.00
CA LEU A 86 -5.01 3.66 1.50
C LEU A 86 -6.30 2.95 1.07
N SER A 87 -6.31 2.30 -0.10
CA SER A 87 -7.45 1.49 -0.55
C SER A 87 -7.55 0.14 0.17
N ALA A 88 -6.43 -0.40 0.66
CA ALA A 88 -6.40 -1.68 1.39
C ALA A 88 -6.64 -1.53 2.90
N LEU A 89 -6.47 -0.34 3.47
CA LEU A 89 -6.58 -0.12 4.91
C LEU A 89 -8.04 -0.22 5.37
N GLU A 90 -8.22 -0.98 6.44
CA GLU A 90 -9.49 -1.14 7.14
C GLU A 90 -9.26 -0.93 8.65
N GLY A 91 -10.28 -0.42 9.35
CA GLY A 91 -10.18 -0.09 10.78
C GLY A 91 -9.47 1.22 11.06
N GLU A 92 -9.12 1.44 12.34
CA GLU A 92 -8.50 2.68 12.82
C GLU A 92 -7.52 2.44 13.97
N GLY A 93 -6.49 3.28 14.08
CA GLY A 93 -5.47 3.19 15.13
C GLY A 93 -4.86 1.80 15.23
N MET A 94 -4.89 1.20 16.43
CA MET A 94 -4.34 -0.15 16.68
C MET A 94 -5.18 -1.29 16.09
N SER A 95 -6.37 -0.99 15.56
CA SER A 95 -7.23 -1.97 14.87
C SER A 95 -7.02 -2.00 13.36
N LEU A 96 -6.02 -1.27 12.85
CA LEU A 96 -5.70 -1.25 11.42
C LEU A 96 -5.37 -2.65 10.90
N ALA A 97 -5.97 -2.97 9.76
CA ALA A 97 -5.77 -4.22 9.04
C ALA A 97 -5.62 -3.97 7.54
N LEU A 98 -5.01 -4.93 6.84
CA LEU A 98 -4.95 -4.97 5.38
C LEU A 98 -6.03 -5.90 4.83
N GLY A 99 -7.05 -5.31 4.23
CA GLY A 99 -8.10 -5.97 3.46
C GLY A 99 -7.83 -5.96 1.95
N SER A 100 -8.90 -6.10 1.17
CA SER A 100 -8.81 -5.99 -0.30
C SER A 100 -8.62 -4.52 -0.70
N PRO A 101 -7.69 -4.19 -1.62
CA PRO A 101 -7.58 -2.84 -2.18
C PRO A 101 -8.60 -2.55 -3.29
N TYR A 102 -9.37 -3.55 -3.71
CA TYR A 102 -10.37 -3.45 -4.78
C TYR A 102 -11.78 -3.34 -4.21
N GLU A 103 -12.68 -2.74 -4.97
CA GLU A 103 -14.10 -3.04 -4.79
C GLU A 103 -14.34 -4.50 -5.19
N GLU A 104 -14.98 -5.28 -4.31
CA GLU A 104 -15.57 -6.54 -4.77
C GLU A 104 -16.70 -6.17 -5.73
N PRO A 105 -16.84 -6.86 -6.89
CA PRO A 105 -18.03 -6.68 -7.70
C PRO A 105 -19.22 -6.96 -6.80
N GLY A 106 -20.09 -5.96 -6.62
CA GLY A 106 -21.31 -6.14 -5.85
C GLY A 106 -22.02 -7.38 -6.35
N GLU A 107 -22.39 -8.27 -5.43
CA GLU A 107 -23.37 -9.30 -5.75
C GLU A 107 -24.65 -8.53 -6.11
N ASP A 108 -24.92 -8.37 -7.40
CA ASP A 108 -26.19 -7.83 -7.88
C ASP A 108 -27.30 -8.78 -7.36
N GLU A 109 -27.99 -8.38 -6.28
CA GLU A 109 -29.24 -9.00 -5.81
C GLU A 109 -30.45 -8.62 -6.68
#